data_AF-A0A3D9AP02-F1
#
_entry.id   AF-A0A3D9AP02-F1
#
_cell.length_a   1.000
_cell.length_b   1.000
_cell.length_c   1.000
_cell.angle_alpha   90.00
_cell.angle_beta   90.00
_cell.angle_gamma   90.00
#
_symmetry.space_group_name_H-M   'P 1'
#
loop_
_entity.id
_entity.type
_entity.pdbx_description
1 polymer ?
#
loop_
_entity_poly.entity_id
_entity_poly.type
_entity_poly.pdbx_seq_one_letter_code
_entity_poly.pdbx_strand_id
1 'polypeptide(L)'
;MEKKIIIFCFVILGFTFYSYPVFDSEGISYLIIFCCFIMITFSVAKIYNPSDKNNYESVEKEVDYLENLDGIFSYQKDGFYFTRNKKTDFVKWEEIIEVNSFSIPFLHEGRHSGLEIITEKMGYEFNYQQTPGIEKLTNQLIENLSHWNFDGETIKINNHGLKKTNLYKRS
;
A
#
# COMPACT_ATOMS: atom_id res chain seq x y z
N MET A 1 11.54 19.73 11.61
CA MET A 1 12.72 20.60 11.42
C MET A 1 12.39 21.75 10.45
N GLU A 2 11.68 21.42 9.39
CA GLU A 2 11.17 22.22 8.28
C GLU A 2 10.35 23.46 8.72
N LYS A 3 9.47 23.32 9.72
CA LYS A 3 8.72 24.47 10.28
C LYS A 3 9.64 25.54 10.91
N LYS A 4 10.77 25.13 11.50
CA LYS A 4 11.78 26.06 12.06
C LYS A 4 12.56 26.79 10.95
N ILE A 5 12.82 26.10 9.84
CA ILE A 5 13.48 26.68 8.65
C ILE A 5 12.60 27.77 8.04
N ILE A 6 11.29 27.54 7.91
CA ILE A 6 10.33 28.54 7.41
C ILE A 6 10.32 29.79 8.30
N ILE A 7 10.23 29.62 9.63
CA ILE A 7 10.27 30.74 10.60
C ILE A 7 11.57 31.53 10.46
N PHE A 8 12.70 30.83 10.34
CA PHE A 8 14.01 31.48 10.16
C PHE A 8 14.10 32.28 8.85
N CYS A 9 13.57 31.76 7.74
CA CYS A 9 13.49 32.50 6.47
C CYS A 9 12.62 33.76 6.59
N PHE A 10 11.51 33.73 7.33
CA PHE A 10 10.70 34.93 7.57
C PHE A 10 11.43 35.98 8.41
N VAL A 11 12.22 35.57 9.39
CA VAL A 11 13.07 36.49 10.17
C VAL A 11 14.13 37.14 9.29
N ILE A 12 14.79 36.36 8.43
CA ILE A 12 15.78 36.89 7.47
C ILE A 12 15.13 37.89 6.52
N LEU A 13 13.98 37.55 5.93
CA LEU A 13 13.25 38.45 5.04
C LEU A 13 12.88 39.76 5.75
N GLY A 14 12.35 39.70 6.97
CA GLY A 14 12.04 40.89 7.77
C GLY A 14 13.26 41.78 8.03
N PHE A 15 14.40 41.17 8.32
CA PHE A 15 15.67 41.88 8.50
C PHE A 15 16.18 42.52 7.20
N THR A 16 16.08 41.80 6.08
CA THR A 16 16.43 42.31 4.75
C THR A 16 15.54 43.49 4.35
N PHE A 17 14.23 43.44 4.64
CA PHE A 17 13.33 44.58 4.40
C PHE A 17 13.63 45.79 5.29
N TYR A 18 13.92 45.57 6.58
CA TYR A 18 14.28 46.65 7.51
C TYR A 18 15.60 47.33 7.12
N SER A 19 16.58 46.53 6.69
CA SER A 19 17.92 47.00 6.30
C SER A 19 18.02 47.35 4.82
N TYR A 20 16.93 47.22 4.05
CA TYR A 20 16.85 47.55 2.63
C TYR A 20 17.41 48.95 2.28
N PRO A 21 17.10 50.03 3.03
CA PRO A 21 17.67 51.36 2.76
C PRO A 21 19.18 51.46 3.06
N VAL A 22 19.80 50.43 3.65
CA VAL A 22 21.23 50.39 4.02
C VAL A 22 22.07 49.55 3.05
N PHE A 23 21.44 48.72 2.21
CA PHE A 23 22.15 47.93 1.22
C PHE A 23 22.39 48.76 -0.05
N ASP A 24 23.64 49.19 -0.26
CA ASP A 24 24.09 49.93 -1.46
C ASP A 24 23.87 49.17 -2.79
N SER A 25 23.57 47.87 -2.73
CA SER A 25 23.39 47.00 -3.88
C SER A 25 22.05 46.28 -3.80
N GLU A 26 21.10 46.72 -4.63
CA GLU A 26 19.77 46.09 -4.77
C GLU A 26 19.88 44.60 -5.11
N GLY A 27 20.91 44.21 -5.88
CA GLY A 27 21.13 42.82 -6.31
C GLY A 27 21.37 41.84 -5.16
N ILE A 28 22.00 42.27 -4.07
CA ILE A 28 22.24 41.42 -2.89
C ILE A 28 20.93 41.14 -2.16
N SER A 29 20.08 42.15 -2.01
CA SER A 29 18.75 42.02 -1.39
C SER A 29 17.86 41.06 -2.18
N TYR A 30 17.85 41.15 -3.52
CA TYR A 30 17.10 40.22 -4.37
C TYR A 30 17.59 38.78 -4.28
N LEU A 31 18.91 38.57 -4.15
CA LEU A 31 19.48 37.22 -4.00
C LEU A 31 19.06 36.57 -2.67
N ILE A 32 19.07 37.34 -1.57
CA ILE A 32 18.62 36.85 -0.26
C ILE A 32 17.14 36.47 -0.29
N ILE A 33 16.30 37.31 -0.91
CA ILE A 33 14.87 37.06 -1.06
C ILE A 33 14.64 35.78 -1.89
N PHE A 34 15.37 35.63 -2.99
CA PHE A 34 15.27 34.45 -3.86
C PHE A 34 15.68 33.15 -3.14
N CYS A 35 16.79 33.17 -2.39
CA CYS A 35 17.21 32.03 -1.58
C CYS A 35 16.17 31.65 -0.51
N CYS A 36 15.58 32.65 0.17
CA CYS A 36 14.51 32.40 1.13
C CYS A 36 13.27 31.78 0.46
N PHE A 37 12.91 32.26 -0.74
CA PHE A 37 11.79 31.72 -1.50
C PHE A 37 12.00 30.26 -1.90
N ILE A 38 13.19 29.90 -2.38
CA ILE A 38 13.55 28.50 -2.68
C ILE A 38 13.46 27.63 -1.42
N MET A 39 14.01 28.09 -0.30
CA MET A 39 14.02 27.31 0.94
C MET A 39 12.61 27.12 1.52
N ILE A 40 11.75 28.14 1.43
CA ILE A 40 10.35 28.06 1.85
C ILE A 40 9.58 27.12 0.94
N THR A 41 9.69 27.27 -0.39
CA THR A 41 8.97 26.40 -1.35
C THR A 41 9.37 24.94 -1.19
N PHE A 42 10.65 24.63 -1.01
CA PHE A 42 11.14 23.28 -0.75
C PHE A 42 10.63 22.73 0.60
N SER A 43 10.65 23.56 1.66
CA SER A 43 10.17 23.16 2.98
C SER A 43 8.66 22.90 2.99
N VAL A 44 7.88 23.74 2.30
CA VAL A 44 6.44 23.58 2.13
C VAL A 44 6.13 22.34 1.30
N ALA A 45 6.81 22.15 0.16
CA ALA A 45 6.69 20.95 -0.66
C ALA A 45 6.95 19.68 0.15
N LYS A 46 7.97 19.68 1.02
CA LYS A 46 8.30 18.57 1.91
C LYS A 46 7.30 18.33 3.05
N ILE A 47 6.58 19.37 3.50
CA ILE A 47 5.51 19.25 4.50
C ILE A 47 4.24 18.69 3.88
N TYR A 48 3.88 19.15 2.68
CA TYR A 48 2.66 18.73 1.97
C TYR A 48 2.83 17.41 1.22
N ASN A 49 4.04 17.14 0.77
CA ASN A 49 4.44 15.89 0.15
C ASN A 49 5.61 15.35 0.97
N PRO A 50 5.33 14.74 2.14
CA PRO A 50 6.37 14.06 2.89
C PRO A 50 6.86 12.91 2.01
N SER A 51 7.87 13.19 1.18
CA SER A 51 8.55 12.20 0.36
C SER A 51 8.78 10.99 1.25
N ASP A 52 8.14 9.88 0.87
CA ASP A 52 7.91 8.67 1.67
C ASP A 52 8.81 8.57 2.90
N LYS A 53 8.23 8.97 4.03
CA LYS A 53 8.63 8.47 5.35
C LYS A 53 7.98 7.11 5.62
N ASN A 54 7.82 6.29 4.62
CA ASN A 54 7.92 4.86 4.84
C ASN A 54 9.42 4.61 5.02
N ASN A 55 9.92 4.88 6.23
CA ASN A 55 11.27 4.54 6.63
C ASN A 55 11.47 3.07 6.20
N TYR A 56 12.56 2.72 5.52
CA TYR A 56 12.74 1.34 5.07
C TYR A 56 12.45 0.32 6.20
N GLU A 57 12.90 0.67 7.41
CA GLU A 57 12.62 -0.05 8.65
C GLU A 57 11.12 -0.18 9.01
N SER A 58 10.28 0.83 8.72
CA SER A 58 8.83 0.73 8.97
C SER A 58 8.14 -0.18 7.96
N VAL A 59 8.59 -0.18 6.69
CA VAL A 59 8.09 -1.11 5.68
C VAL A 59 8.51 -2.53 6.02
N GLU A 60 9.77 -2.75 6.37
CA GLU A 60 10.29 -4.05 6.79
C GLU A 60 9.51 -4.58 8.00
N LYS A 61 9.30 -3.76 9.03
CA LYS A 61 8.48 -4.13 10.20
C LYS A 61 7.03 -4.45 9.85
N GLU A 62 6.44 -3.74 8.90
CA GLU A 62 5.07 -3.99 8.46
C GLU A 62 4.98 -5.32 7.70
N VAL A 63 5.92 -5.58 6.79
CA VAL A 63 6.02 -6.84 6.06
C VAL A 63 6.24 -8.01 7.01
N ASP A 64 7.22 -7.90 7.92
CA ASP A 64 7.50 -8.92 8.95
C ASP A 64 6.24 -9.21 9.79
N TYR A 65 5.51 -8.15 10.18
CA TYR A 65 4.27 -8.31 10.93
C TYR A 65 3.20 -9.04 10.12
N LEU A 66 2.97 -8.64 8.87
CA LEU A 66 1.95 -9.23 8.00
C LEU A 66 2.29 -10.69 7.63
N GLU A 67 3.56 -11.02 7.45
CA GLU A 67 4.05 -12.38 7.19
C GLU A 67 3.82 -13.32 8.38
N ASN A 68 3.86 -12.78 9.60
CA ASN A 68 3.64 -13.55 10.82
C ASN A 68 2.19 -13.56 11.29
N LEU A 69 1.33 -12.71 10.73
CA LEU A 69 -0.07 -12.58 11.16
C LEU A 69 -0.96 -13.67 10.56
N ASP A 70 -1.33 -14.67 11.36
CA ASP A 70 -2.27 -15.73 10.97
C ASP A 70 -3.71 -15.23 10.76
N GLY A 71 -4.13 -14.22 11.53
CA GLY A 71 -5.48 -13.67 11.44
C GLY A 71 -6.58 -14.70 11.74
N ILE A 72 -7.44 -14.99 10.76
CA ILE A 72 -8.52 -15.99 10.90
C ILE A 72 -8.10 -17.41 10.47
N PHE A 73 -6.85 -17.57 10.03
CA PHE A 73 -6.33 -18.79 9.43
C PHE A 73 -5.56 -19.63 10.45
N SER A 74 -5.52 -20.94 10.22
CA SER A 74 -4.65 -21.86 10.95
C SER A 74 -4.08 -22.88 9.96
N TYR A 75 -2.77 -22.85 9.77
CA TYR A 75 -2.09 -23.63 8.74
C TYR A 75 -1.71 -25.03 9.22
N GLN A 76 -1.82 -26.01 8.33
CA GLN A 76 -1.42 -27.39 8.49
C GLN A 76 -0.59 -27.83 7.27
N LYS A 77 0.06 -28.99 7.36
CA LYS A 77 0.91 -29.49 6.27
C LYS A 77 0.13 -29.72 4.97
N ASP A 78 -1.13 -30.12 5.05
CA ASP A 78 -1.97 -30.52 3.92
C ASP A 78 -3.03 -29.47 3.54
N GLY A 79 -3.12 -28.37 4.27
CA GLY A 79 -4.13 -27.34 4.04
C GLY A 79 -4.16 -26.26 5.10
N PHE A 80 -5.26 -25.53 5.16
CA PHE A 80 -5.50 -24.52 6.18
C PHE A 80 -6.95 -24.53 6.62
N TYR A 81 -7.16 -24.22 7.90
CA TYR A 81 -8.47 -23.92 8.44
C TYR A 81 -8.71 -22.41 8.40
N PHE A 82 -9.97 -22.01 8.28
CA PHE A 82 -10.39 -20.65 8.58
C PHE A 82 -11.76 -20.66 9.23
N THR A 83 -12.03 -19.65 10.08
CA THR A 83 -13.33 -19.53 10.77
C THR A 83 -14.03 -18.24 10.38
N ARG A 84 -15.27 -18.36 9.88
CA ARG A 84 -16.14 -17.23 9.56
C ARG A 84 -17.56 -17.51 10.08
N ASN A 85 -18.15 -16.54 10.77
CA ASN A 85 -19.51 -16.65 11.33
C ASN A 85 -19.74 -17.93 12.15
N LYS A 86 -18.76 -18.32 12.98
CA LYS A 86 -18.74 -19.55 13.81
C LYS A 86 -18.76 -20.87 13.01
N LYS A 87 -18.56 -20.82 11.69
CA LYS A 87 -18.29 -22.00 10.87
C LYS A 87 -16.81 -22.06 10.58
N THR A 88 -16.26 -23.26 10.73
CA THR A 88 -14.87 -23.54 10.44
C THR A 88 -14.83 -24.47 9.24
N ASP A 89 -14.12 -24.05 8.21
CA ASP A 89 -13.89 -24.83 7.00
C ASP A 89 -12.41 -25.19 6.92
N PHE A 90 -12.14 -26.37 6.37
CA PHE A 90 -10.78 -26.84 6.07
C PHE A 90 -10.62 -26.90 4.57
N VAL A 91 -9.57 -26.24 4.07
CA VAL A 91 -9.23 -26.23 2.65
C VAL A 91 -7.90 -26.93 2.47
N LYS A 92 -7.91 -28.05 1.77
CA LYS A 92 -6.69 -28.78 1.42
C LYS A 92 -5.97 -28.11 0.25
N TRP A 93 -4.63 -28.17 0.25
CA TRP A 93 -3.86 -27.66 -0.90
C TRP A 93 -4.21 -28.41 -2.19
N GLU A 94 -4.36 -29.73 -2.11
CA GLU A 94 -4.63 -30.60 -3.26
C GLU A 94 -6.01 -30.38 -3.88
N GLU A 95 -7.00 -29.84 -3.14
CA GLU A 95 -8.37 -29.65 -3.63
C GLU A 95 -8.60 -28.30 -4.31
N ILE A 96 -7.61 -27.39 -4.24
CA ILE A 96 -7.65 -26.09 -4.90
C ILE A 96 -7.44 -26.30 -6.40
N ILE A 97 -8.42 -25.86 -7.19
CA ILE A 97 -8.38 -25.91 -8.66
C ILE A 97 -7.89 -24.59 -9.22
N GLU A 98 -8.31 -23.48 -8.60
CA GLU A 98 -8.05 -22.16 -9.13
C GLU A 98 -7.88 -21.14 -8.00
N VAL A 99 -6.96 -20.21 -8.17
CA VAL A 99 -6.88 -19.01 -7.34
C VAL A 99 -6.91 -17.79 -8.24
N ASN A 100 -7.81 -16.87 -7.95
CA ASN A 100 -7.98 -15.62 -8.67
C ASN A 100 -7.79 -14.43 -7.73
N SER A 101 -7.05 -13.42 -8.18
CA SER A 101 -7.23 -12.08 -7.62
C SER A 101 -8.45 -11.45 -8.27
N PHE A 102 -9.30 -10.79 -7.49
CA PHE A 102 -10.42 -10.02 -8.02
C PHE A 102 -10.34 -8.55 -7.61
N SER A 103 -10.96 -7.70 -8.43
CA SER A 103 -11.11 -6.28 -8.12
C SER A 103 -12.39 -5.70 -8.69
N ILE A 104 -13.20 -5.09 -7.82
CA ILE A 104 -14.50 -4.50 -8.13
C ILE A 104 -14.46 -3.01 -7.75
N PRO A 105 -14.85 -2.10 -8.66
CA PRO A 105 -14.99 -0.69 -8.32
C PRO A 105 -16.16 -0.49 -7.34
N PHE A 106 -15.93 0.25 -6.26
CA PHE A 106 -16.97 0.63 -5.30
C PHE A 106 -17.17 2.14 -5.32
N LEU A 107 -18.43 2.58 -5.33
CA LEU A 107 -18.80 3.95 -5.69
C LEU A 107 -18.20 5.05 -4.79
N HIS A 108 -17.73 4.74 -3.58
CA HIS A 108 -17.28 5.75 -2.59
C HIS A 108 -15.99 5.38 -1.81
N GLU A 109 -15.56 4.12 -1.79
CA GLU A 109 -14.44 3.64 -0.94
C GLU A 109 -13.22 3.14 -1.74
N GLY A 110 -13.20 3.39 -3.06
CA GLY A 110 -12.15 2.92 -3.95
C GLY A 110 -12.48 1.58 -4.60
N ARG A 111 -11.58 0.59 -4.51
CA ARG A 111 -11.76 -0.74 -5.11
C ARG A 111 -11.82 -1.80 -4.01
N HIS A 112 -12.85 -2.65 -4.02
CA HIS A 112 -12.82 -3.90 -3.27
C HIS A 112 -12.01 -4.91 -4.03
N SER A 113 -10.96 -5.44 -3.41
CA SER A 113 -10.13 -6.47 -4.00
C SER A 113 -9.89 -7.60 -3.00
N GLY A 114 -9.48 -8.73 -3.52
CA GLY A 114 -9.28 -9.92 -2.70
C GLY A 114 -8.81 -11.11 -3.49
N LEU A 115 -8.82 -12.25 -2.81
CA LEU A 115 -8.59 -13.56 -3.39
C LEU A 115 -9.90 -14.34 -3.45
N GLU A 116 -10.08 -15.04 -4.56
CA GLU A 116 -11.07 -16.09 -4.72
C GLU A 116 -10.32 -17.42 -4.90
N ILE A 117 -10.59 -18.37 -4.00
CA ILE A 117 -10.03 -19.72 -4.03
C ILE A 117 -11.14 -20.67 -4.42
N ILE A 118 -10.99 -21.36 -5.54
CA ILE A 118 -11.98 -22.30 -6.07
C ILE A 118 -11.49 -23.72 -5.81
N THR A 119 -12.34 -24.51 -5.15
CA THR A 119 -12.17 -25.95 -4.94
C THR A 119 -13.16 -26.74 -5.77
N GLU A 120 -13.04 -28.07 -5.76
CA GLU A 120 -14.02 -28.98 -6.40
C GLU A 120 -15.46 -28.79 -5.88
N LYS A 121 -15.62 -28.33 -4.64
CA LYS A 121 -16.93 -28.24 -3.97
C LYS A 121 -17.52 -26.83 -3.99
N MET A 122 -16.68 -25.82 -3.77
CA MET A 122 -17.11 -24.44 -3.62
C MET A 122 -15.98 -23.43 -3.81
N GLY A 123 -16.36 -22.17 -3.99
CA GLY A 123 -15.45 -21.02 -3.97
C GLY A 123 -15.46 -20.30 -2.62
N TYR A 124 -14.29 -19.80 -2.22
CA TYR A 124 -14.08 -18.97 -1.05
C TYR A 124 -13.56 -17.60 -1.47
N GLU A 125 -14.16 -16.53 -0.97
CA GLU A 125 -13.72 -15.16 -1.24
C GLU A 125 -13.22 -14.49 0.03
N PHE A 126 -12.01 -13.93 -0.05
CA PHE A 126 -11.33 -13.21 1.02
C PHE A 126 -10.98 -11.81 0.54
N ASN A 127 -11.52 -10.78 1.20
CA ASN A 127 -11.26 -9.38 0.87
C ASN A 127 -10.02 -8.86 1.61
N TYR A 128 -9.13 -8.14 0.93
CA TYR A 128 -7.87 -7.64 1.51
C TYR A 128 -8.10 -6.70 2.69
N GLN A 129 -9.15 -5.87 2.64
CA GLN A 129 -9.44 -4.89 3.69
C GLN A 129 -10.13 -5.50 4.92
N GLN A 130 -10.80 -6.64 4.77
CA GLN A 130 -11.68 -7.22 5.80
C GLN A 130 -11.20 -8.57 6.34
N THR A 131 -10.14 -9.14 5.78
CA THR A 131 -9.65 -10.47 6.15
C THR A 131 -8.25 -10.37 6.77
N PRO A 132 -8.13 -10.32 8.10
CA PRO A 132 -6.83 -10.39 8.77
C PRO A 132 -6.08 -11.67 8.37
N GLY A 133 -4.78 -11.55 8.11
CA GLY A 133 -3.90 -12.67 7.75
C GLY A 133 -3.94 -13.11 6.28
N ILE A 134 -4.64 -12.35 5.42
CA ILE A 134 -4.70 -12.65 3.97
C ILE A 134 -3.34 -12.58 3.27
N GLU A 135 -2.41 -11.74 3.75
CA GLU A 135 -1.04 -11.67 3.22
C GLU A 135 -0.30 -12.98 3.46
N LYS A 136 -0.30 -13.48 4.70
CA LYS A 136 0.26 -14.78 5.04
C LYS A 136 -0.43 -15.93 4.29
N LEU A 137 -1.75 -15.88 4.12
CA LEU A 137 -2.47 -16.85 3.28
C LEU A 137 -1.93 -16.83 1.84
N THR A 138 -1.71 -15.65 1.25
CA THR A 138 -1.18 -15.52 -0.11
C THR A 138 0.18 -16.19 -0.22
N ASN A 139 1.08 -15.97 0.74
CA ASN A 139 2.40 -16.61 0.76
C ASN A 139 2.27 -18.14 0.91
N GLN A 140 1.41 -18.61 1.80
CA GLN A 140 1.15 -20.05 1.97
C GLN A 140 0.59 -20.70 0.70
N LEU A 141 -0.26 -20.00 -0.06
CA LEU A 141 -0.74 -20.48 -1.36
C LEU A 141 0.40 -20.55 -2.39
N ILE A 142 1.28 -19.55 -2.46
CA ILE A 142 2.45 -19.53 -3.35
C ILE A 142 3.40 -20.69 -3.02
N GLU A 143 3.63 -20.96 -1.73
CA GLU A 143 4.53 -22.02 -1.27
C GLU A 143 3.99 -23.43 -1.54
N ASN A 144 2.67 -23.62 -1.41
CA ASN A 144 2.04 -24.95 -1.47
C ASN A 144 1.42 -25.28 -2.84
N LEU A 145 1.18 -24.30 -3.71
CA LEU A 145 0.63 -24.50 -5.04
C LEU A 145 1.71 -24.30 -6.11
N SER A 146 1.90 -25.32 -6.95
CA SER A 146 2.88 -25.25 -8.04
C SER A 146 2.44 -24.28 -9.15
N HIS A 147 3.40 -23.73 -9.89
CA HIS A 147 3.12 -22.91 -11.08
C HIS A 147 2.24 -21.67 -10.82
N TRP A 148 2.50 -20.96 -9.72
CA TRP A 148 1.88 -19.65 -9.48
C TRP A 148 2.19 -18.67 -10.61
N ASN A 149 1.17 -17.98 -11.10
CA ASN A 149 1.22 -17.07 -12.23
C ASN A 149 1.28 -15.61 -11.74
N PHE A 150 2.50 -15.09 -11.60
CA PHE A 150 2.73 -13.70 -11.21
C PHE A 150 2.37 -12.69 -12.31
N ASP A 151 2.45 -13.11 -13.58
CA ASP A 151 2.21 -12.27 -14.75
C ASP A 151 0.82 -12.53 -15.36
N GLY A 152 -0.13 -13.01 -14.54
CA GLY A 152 -1.48 -13.31 -14.99
C GLY A 152 -2.16 -12.11 -15.63
N GLU A 153 -2.80 -12.35 -16.78
CA GLU A 153 -3.56 -11.30 -17.45
C GLU A 153 -4.80 -10.94 -16.62
N THR A 154 -5.02 -9.64 -16.41
CA THR A 154 -6.21 -9.13 -15.74
C THR A 154 -7.35 -8.96 -16.74
N ILE A 155 -8.38 -9.80 -16.64
CA ILE A 155 -9.51 -9.81 -17.57
C ILE A 155 -10.73 -9.16 -16.92
N LYS A 156 -11.48 -8.37 -17.68
CA LYS A 156 -12.78 -7.83 -17.26
C LYS A 156 -13.85 -8.91 -17.42
N ILE A 157 -14.49 -9.29 -16.31
CA ILE A 157 -15.45 -10.40 -16.27
C ILE A 157 -16.88 -9.93 -16.55
N ASN A 158 -17.24 -8.71 -16.14
CA ASN A 158 -18.60 -8.20 -16.34
C ASN A 158 -18.65 -6.70 -16.64
N ASN A 159 -19.83 -6.24 -17.07
CA ASN A 159 -20.07 -4.83 -17.40
C ASN A 159 -20.05 -3.90 -16.18
N HIS A 160 -20.12 -4.45 -14.96
CA HIS A 160 -20.02 -3.71 -13.70
C HIS A 160 -18.57 -3.44 -13.27
N GLY A 161 -17.59 -3.83 -14.08
CA GLY A 161 -16.18 -3.51 -13.85
C GLY A 161 -15.43 -4.49 -12.95
N LEU A 162 -16.02 -5.65 -12.65
CA LEU A 162 -15.29 -6.76 -12.03
C LEU A 162 -14.15 -7.17 -12.95
N LYS A 163 -12.94 -7.16 -12.39
CA LYS A 163 -11.73 -7.69 -13.01
C LYS A 163 -11.25 -8.90 -12.22
N LYS A 164 -10.72 -9.91 -12.91
CA LYS A 164 -10.05 -11.05 -12.29
C LYS A 164 -8.72 -11.33 -12.98
N THR A 165 -7.77 -11.81 -12.19
CA THR A 165 -6.47 -12.29 -12.64
C THR A 165 -6.30 -13.70 -12.12
N ASN A 166 -6.08 -14.66 -13.02
CA ASN A 166 -5.80 -16.04 -12.63
C ASN A 166 -4.36 -16.14 -12.13
N LEU A 167 -4.21 -16.45 -10.84
CA LEU A 167 -2.93 -16.59 -10.16
C LEU A 167 -2.49 -18.05 -10.07
N TYR A 168 -3.42 -18.98 -10.12
CA TYR A 168 -3.13 -20.40 -10.15
C TYR A 168 -4.26 -21.13 -10.86
N LYS A 169 -3.89 -22.16 -11.62
CA LYS A 169 -4.82 -23.14 -12.17
C LYS A 169 -4.17 -24.52 -12.18
N ARG A 170 -4.82 -25.47 -11.50
CA ARG A 170 -4.41 -26.88 -11.49
C ARG A 170 -4.49 -27.42 -12.92
N SER A 171 -3.36 -27.89 -13.43
CA SER A 171 -3.22 -28.48 -14.77
C SER A 171 -3.75 -29.91 -14.84
#